data_AF-A0A1G4XX25-F1
#
_entry.id   AF-A0A1G4XX25-F1
#
_cell.length_a   1.000
_cell.length_b   1.000
_cell.length_c   1.000
_cell.angle_alpha   90.00
_cell.angle_beta   90.00
_cell.angle_gamma   90.00
#
_symmetry.space_group_name_H-M   'P 1'
#
loop_
_entity.id
_entity.type
_entity.pdbx_description
1 polymer ?
#
loop_
_entity_poly.entity_id
_entity_poly.type
_entity_poly.pdbx_seq_one_letter_code
_entity_poly.pdbx_strand_id
1 'polypeptide(L)'
;MPDLPRRVHLHEEGPREGFQMEAGPIASADKVRLIEALALTGLEEIQCVSFVNPARVPGMADAEIVARSIRKREGVRYTGLWLNQRGMQRAMETPLDIEGTVSLGASEAFSVRNNGKGTAALLDAQRATLAFCVEHAIPVTRGIVTTAFGCNLEGVISPATVVERVSQLLGLMDEFGLQLPILRLADTVGWAQPNAIASVVGAVRERWPALRLGLHLHDTRGTAMANALMGLQMGIDTFDSACAGLGGCPFAGHTGAAGNICTEDLAFMCEEMGIDTGVDLEALIECARLAEEIVGHPLPGKLMRAGTLGRFRH
;
A
#
# COMPACT_ATOMS: atom_id res chain seq x y z
N MET A 1 23.49 5.26 -16.79
CA MET A 1 22.46 5.39 -15.74
C MET A 1 22.41 4.07 -14.97
N PRO A 2 22.06 4.04 -13.68
CA PRO A 2 21.82 2.78 -12.97
C PRO A 2 20.85 1.89 -13.77
N ASP A 3 20.92 0.57 -13.58
CA ASP A 3 19.95 -0.39 -14.16
C ASP A 3 18.59 -0.21 -13.46
N LEU A 4 17.87 0.83 -13.87
CA LEU A 4 16.49 1.08 -13.47
C LEU A 4 15.59 -0.05 -13.99
N PRO A 5 14.51 -0.39 -13.27
CA PRO A 5 13.55 -1.37 -13.77
C PRO A 5 12.93 -0.85 -15.08
N ARG A 6 12.70 -1.75 -16.03
CA ARG A 6 12.03 -1.41 -17.30
C ARG A 6 10.55 -1.13 -17.12
N ARG A 7 9.94 -1.75 -16.12
CA ARG A 7 8.52 -1.64 -15.79
C ARG A 7 8.34 -1.53 -14.29
N VAL A 8 7.38 -0.72 -13.86
CA VAL A 8 6.94 -0.57 -12.48
C VAL A 8 5.48 -0.99 -12.35
N HIS A 9 5.19 -1.74 -11.29
CA HIS A 9 3.85 -2.12 -10.89
C HIS A 9 3.36 -1.21 -9.77
N LEU A 10 2.22 -0.56 -10.01
CA LEU A 10 1.57 0.32 -9.04
C LEU A 10 0.38 -0.42 -8.42
N HIS A 11 0.41 -0.55 -7.10
CA HIS A 11 -0.69 -1.11 -6.34
C HIS A 11 -1.48 0.04 -5.71
N GLU A 12 -2.70 0.25 -6.20
CA GLU A 12 -3.53 1.40 -5.86
C GLU A 12 -4.30 1.16 -4.55
N GLU A 13 -3.95 1.93 -3.53
CA GLU A 13 -4.48 1.84 -2.16
C GLU A 13 -5.52 2.94 -1.85
N GLY A 14 -5.73 3.90 -2.73
CA GLY A 14 -6.60 5.07 -2.51
C GLY A 14 -8.01 4.73 -2.06
N PRO A 15 -8.73 3.78 -2.70
CA PRO A 15 -10.08 3.42 -2.26
C PRO A 15 -10.13 2.81 -0.85
N ARG A 16 -9.09 2.07 -0.42
CA ARG A 16 -9.02 1.49 0.92
C ARG A 16 -8.43 2.47 1.93
N GLU A 17 -7.16 2.86 1.76
CA GLU A 17 -6.44 3.72 2.70
C GLU A 17 -6.93 5.15 2.70
N GLY A 18 -7.22 5.69 1.52
CA GLY A 18 -7.75 7.03 1.35
C GLY A 18 -9.03 7.23 2.13
N PHE A 19 -10.07 6.55 1.69
CA PHE A 19 -11.41 6.70 2.27
C PHE A 19 -11.49 6.30 3.73
N GLN A 20 -10.60 5.44 4.23
CA GLN A 20 -10.51 5.11 5.65
C GLN A 20 -10.11 6.33 6.50
N MET A 21 -9.34 7.26 5.96
CA MET A 21 -8.82 8.43 6.67
C MET A 21 -9.71 9.67 6.56
N GLU A 22 -10.72 9.62 5.69
CA GLU A 22 -11.62 10.74 5.46
C GLU A 22 -12.60 10.95 6.62
N ALA A 23 -12.79 12.22 7.00
CA ALA A 23 -13.61 12.59 8.16
C ALA A 23 -15.11 12.43 7.92
N GLY A 24 -15.54 12.51 6.65
CA GLY A 24 -16.94 12.51 6.24
C GLY A 24 -17.44 11.13 5.77
N PRO A 25 -18.75 10.88 5.83
CA PRO A 25 -19.32 9.72 5.19
C PRO A 25 -19.19 9.84 3.67
N ILE A 26 -18.44 8.93 3.05
CA ILE A 26 -18.39 8.78 1.60
C ILE A 26 -19.46 7.75 1.20
N ALA A 27 -20.35 8.12 0.27
CA ALA A 27 -21.40 7.22 -0.18
C ALA A 27 -20.79 6.01 -0.90
N SER A 28 -21.36 4.81 -0.70
CA SER A 28 -20.87 3.59 -1.34
C SER A 28 -20.81 3.71 -2.86
N ALA A 29 -21.76 4.43 -3.47
CA ALA A 29 -21.79 4.69 -4.91
C ALA A 29 -20.57 5.49 -5.39
N ASP A 30 -20.09 6.46 -4.60
CA ASP A 30 -18.91 7.25 -4.93
C ASP A 30 -17.63 6.42 -4.79
N LYS A 31 -17.55 5.54 -3.78
CA LYS A 31 -16.43 4.59 -3.67
C LYS A 31 -16.35 3.67 -4.89
N VAL A 32 -17.49 3.11 -5.31
CA VAL A 32 -17.58 2.27 -6.51
C VAL A 32 -17.22 3.08 -7.76
N ARG A 33 -17.71 4.33 -7.88
CA ARG A 33 -17.40 5.23 -9.00
C ARG A 33 -15.90 5.45 -9.14
N LEU A 34 -15.17 5.70 -8.04
CA LEU A 34 -13.71 5.85 -8.09
C LEU A 34 -13.01 4.54 -8.45
N ILE A 35 -13.37 3.42 -7.81
CA ILE A 35 -12.75 2.10 -8.08
C ILE A 35 -12.90 1.70 -9.55
N GLU A 36 -14.10 1.87 -10.11
CA GLU A 36 -14.35 1.52 -11.52
C GLU A 36 -13.64 2.47 -12.49
N ALA A 37 -13.51 3.76 -12.14
CA ALA A 37 -12.75 4.71 -12.92
C ALA A 37 -11.25 4.38 -12.92
N LEU A 38 -10.68 4.03 -11.75
CA LEU A 38 -9.30 3.58 -11.62
C LEU A 38 -9.02 2.33 -12.43
N ALA A 39 -9.98 1.40 -12.55
CA ALA A 39 -9.84 0.22 -13.39
C ALA A 39 -9.81 0.53 -14.91
N LEU A 40 -10.04 1.78 -15.32
CA LEU A 40 -9.90 2.23 -16.72
C LEU A 40 -8.50 2.72 -17.05
N THR A 41 -7.66 2.96 -16.03
CA THR A 41 -6.40 3.67 -16.22
C THR A 41 -5.26 2.73 -16.60
N GLY A 42 -5.47 1.41 -16.66
CA GLY A 42 -4.41 0.42 -16.87
C GLY A 42 -3.77 -0.09 -15.58
N LEU A 43 -4.22 0.36 -14.41
CA LEU A 43 -3.87 -0.24 -13.12
C LEU A 43 -4.28 -1.72 -13.08
N GLU A 44 -3.33 -2.60 -12.72
CA GLU A 44 -3.55 -4.05 -12.67
C GLU A 44 -4.05 -4.53 -11.29
N GLU A 45 -3.93 -3.69 -10.26
CA GLU A 45 -4.29 -4.04 -8.88
C GLU A 45 -4.81 -2.84 -8.09
N ILE A 46 -6.02 -2.99 -7.53
CA ILE A 46 -6.72 -1.96 -6.76
C ILE A 46 -7.21 -2.57 -5.44
N GLN A 47 -6.74 -2.02 -4.32
CA GLN A 47 -7.27 -2.38 -3.01
C GLN A 47 -8.52 -1.56 -2.70
N CYS A 48 -9.66 -2.23 -2.71
CA CYS A 48 -10.97 -1.60 -2.80
C CYS A 48 -11.54 -1.19 -1.45
N VAL A 49 -11.42 -2.06 -0.44
CA VAL A 49 -12.09 -1.94 0.86
C VAL A 49 -11.30 -2.64 1.96
N SER A 50 -11.73 -2.45 3.22
CA SER A 50 -11.17 -3.15 4.38
C SER A 50 -12.27 -3.82 5.21
N PHE A 51 -12.17 -5.13 5.44
CA PHE A 51 -13.08 -5.92 6.26
C PHE A 51 -12.74 -5.86 7.76
N VAL A 52 -12.53 -4.64 8.25
CA VAL A 52 -12.20 -4.33 9.65
C VAL A 52 -13.45 -4.10 10.49
N ASN A 53 -13.26 -3.88 11.80
CA ASN A 53 -14.36 -3.56 12.70
C ASN A 53 -14.94 -2.17 12.35
N PRO A 54 -16.22 -2.06 11.92
CA PRO A 54 -16.82 -0.79 11.51
C PRO A 54 -16.91 0.23 12.66
N ALA A 55 -16.95 -0.22 13.92
CA ALA A 55 -16.91 0.67 15.07
C ALA A 55 -15.54 1.34 15.27
N ARG A 56 -14.45 0.70 14.80
CA ARG A 56 -13.09 1.27 14.83
C ARG A 56 -12.77 2.05 13.57
N VAL A 57 -13.35 1.66 12.43
CA VAL A 57 -13.12 2.27 11.12
C VAL A 57 -14.46 2.49 10.41
N PRO A 58 -15.18 3.57 10.74
CA PRO A 58 -16.52 3.82 10.19
C PRO A 58 -16.54 3.99 8.66
N GLY A 59 -15.47 4.54 8.08
CA GLY A 59 -15.33 4.71 6.63
C GLY A 59 -15.35 3.40 5.83
N MET A 60 -15.21 2.24 6.49
CA MET A 60 -15.20 0.91 5.87
C MET A 60 -16.40 0.05 6.30
N ALA A 61 -17.44 0.66 6.89
CA ALA A 61 -18.61 -0.06 7.37
C ALA A 61 -19.47 -0.70 6.27
N ASP A 62 -19.37 -0.18 5.05
CA ASP A 62 -20.10 -0.61 3.86
C ASP A 62 -19.26 -1.48 2.91
N ALA A 63 -18.17 -2.09 3.40
CA ALA A 63 -17.23 -2.87 2.62
C ALA A 63 -17.91 -3.93 1.72
N GLU A 64 -18.85 -4.70 2.26
CA GLU A 64 -19.59 -5.73 1.51
C GLU A 64 -20.49 -5.13 0.42
N ILE A 65 -21.09 -3.97 0.67
CA ILE A 65 -21.97 -3.28 -0.29
C ILE A 65 -21.12 -2.79 -1.47
N VAL A 66 -20.01 -2.13 -1.17
CA VAL A 66 -19.05 -1.65 -2.19
C VAL A 66 -18.51 -2.83 -2.99
N ALA A 67 -17.99 -3.85 -2.32
CA ALA A 67 -17.41 -5.03 -2.96
C ALA A 67 -18.36 -5.71 -3.95
N ARG A 68 -19.64 -5.86 -3.59
CA ARG A 68 -20.66 -6.48 -4.46
C ARG A 68 -21.16 -5.57 -5.58
N SER A 69 -20.95 -4.26 -5.47
CA SER A 69 -21.41 -3.27 -6.45
C SER A 69 -20.39 -2.99 -7.55
N ILE A 70 -19.12 -3.36 -7.35
CA ILE A 70 -18.05 -3.17 -8.34
C ILE A 70 -18.30 -4.08 -9.55
N ARG A 71 -18.32 -3.48 -10.75
CA ARG A 71 -18.21 -4.22 -12.01
C ARG A 71 -16.74 -4.46 -12.34
N LYS A 72 -16.26 -5.66 -12.02
CA LYS A 72 -14.87 -6.06 -12.27
C LYS A 72 -14.54 -6.01 -13.77
N ARG A 73 -13.34 -5.54 -14.08
CA ARG A 73 -12.73 -5.60 -15.42
C ARG A 73 -11.73 -6.73 -15.50
N GLU A 74 -11.66 -7.36 -16.67
CA GLU A 74 -10.62 -8.34 -16.95
C GLU A 74 -9.24 -7.68 -16.91
N GLY A 75 -8.25 -8.40 -16.38
CA GLY A 75 -6.89 -7.90 -16.22
C GLY A 75 -6.65 -7.04 -14.97
N VAL A 76 -7.68 -6.74 -14.18
CA VAL A 76 -7.57 -5.98 -12.92
C VAL A 76 -7.91 -6.87 -11.74
N ARG A 77 -7.03 -6.88 -10.73
CA ARG A 77 -7.26 -7.54 -9.45
C ARG A 77 -7.89 -6.53 -8.48
N TYR A 78 -8.99 -6.95 -7.86
CA TYR A 78 -9.75 -6.15 -6.90
C TYR A 78 -9.64 -6.81 -5.55
N THR A 79 -8.79 -6.28 -4.68
CA THR A 79 -8.49 -6.89 -3.39
C THR A 79 -9.17 -6.15 -2.25
N GLY A 80 -9.23 -6.77 -1.07
CA GLY A 80 -9.65 -6.10 0.16
C GLY A 80 -8.69 -6.44 1.28
N LEU A 81 -8.61 -5.58 2.30
CA LEU A 81 -7.78 -5.83 3.48
C LEU A 81 -8.57 -6.59 4.56
N TRP A 82 -7.94 -7.55 5.24
CA TRP A 82 -8.43 -8.10 6.50
C TRP A 82 -7.29 -8.34 7.47
N LEU A 83 -7.59 -8.22 8.76
CA LEU A 83 -6.59 -8.31 9.84
C LEU A 83 -6.85 -9.48 10.81
N ASN A 84 -7.89 -10.27 10.56
CA ASN A 84 -8.25 -11.44 11.36
C ASN A 84 -9.17 -12.38 10.57
N GLN A 85 -9.38 -13.57 11.13
CA GLN A 85 -10.23 -14.62 10.56
C GLN A 85 -11.67 -14.17 10.25
N ARG A 86 -12.28 -13.34 11.12
CA ARG A 86 -13.64 -12.84 10.87
C ARG A 86 -13.69 -11.89 9.67
N GLY A 87 -12.69 -11.00 9.52
CA GLY A 87 -12.57 -10.14 8.35
C GLY A 87 -12.37 -10.94 7.07
N MET A 88 -11.58 -12.01 7.15
CA MET A 88 -11.33 -12.92 6.04
C MET A 88 -12.59 -13.67 5.60
N GLN A 89 -13.37 -14.21 6.55
CA GLN A 89 -14.66 -14.85 6.26
C GLN A 89 -15.61 -13.90 5.54
N ARG A 90 -15.70 -12.64 6.00
CA ARG A 90 -16.48 -11.60 5.32
C ARG A 90 -15.98 -11.33 3.90
N ALA A 91 -14.67 -11.26 3.70
CA ALA A 91 -14.06 -11.05 2.38
C ALA A 91 -14.42 -12.17 1.40
N MET A 92 -14.38 -13.43 1.85
CA MET A 92 -14.72 -14.61 1.05
C MET A 92 -16.19 -14.64 0.57
N GLU A 93 -17.08 -13.87 1.20
CA GLU A 93 -18.50 -13.72 0.80
C GLU A 93 -18.72 -12.60 -0.24
N THR A 94 -17.64 -12.09 -0.83
CA THR A 94 -17.64 -11.01 -1.83
C THR A 94 -16.95 -11.45 -3.13
N PRO A 95 -17.18 -10.76 -4.26
CA PRO A 95 -16.52 -11.11 -5.53
C PRO A 95 -15.05 -10.62 -5.64
N LEU A 96 -14.47 -10.10 -4.55
CA LEU A 96 -13.09 -9.65 -4.53
C LEU A 96 -12.10 -10.81 -4.63
N ASP A 97 -10.92 -10.52 -5.15
CA ASP A 97 -9.81 -11.46 -5.23
C ASP A 97 -9.21 -11.64 -3.83
N ILE A 98 -9.30 -12.87 -3.32
CA ILE A 98 -8.91 -13.19 -1.94
C ILE A 98 -7.45 -13.65 -1.88
N GLU A 99 -6.65 -12.97 -1.06
CA GLU A 99 -5.23 -13.19 -0.88
C GLU A 99 -4.76 -12.89 0.56
N GLY A 100 -3.99 -13.80 1.14
CA GLY A 100 -3.39 -13.64 2.44
C GLY A 100 -2.23 -12.62 2.43
N THR A 101 -2.12 -11.87 3.52
CA THR A 101 -0.98 -11.01 3.82
C THR A 101 -0.41 -11.37 5.18
N VAL A 102 0.92 -11.47 5.29
CA VAL A 102 1.61 -11.57 6.58
C VAL A 102 2.25 -10.25 6.96
N SER A 103 2.11 -9.84 8.22
CA SER A 103 2.56 -8.51 8.64
C SER A 103 3.22 -8.48 10.01
N LEU A 104 4.29 -7.70 10.15
CA LEU A 104 4.84 -7.28 11.44
C LEU A 104 5.14 -5.78 11.44
N GLY A 105 5.21 -5.19 12.63
CA GLY A 105 5.79 -3.87 12.83
C GLY A 105 7.25 -3.97 13.25
N ALA A 106 8.11 -3.15 12.68
CA ALA A 106 9.47 -2.97 13.19
C ALA A 106 9.47 -2.35 14.59
N SER A 107 8.54 -1.42 14.84
CA SER A 107 8.34 -0.83 16.16
C SER A 107 7.38 -1.63 17.04
N GLU A 108 7.83 -2.00 18.24
CA GLU A 108 7.03 -2.74 19.23
C GLU A 108 5.90 -1.84 19.77
N ALA A 109 6.23 -0.62 20.18
CA ALA A 109 5.29 0.37 20.68
C ALA A 109 4.22 0.71 19.64
N PHE A 110 4.59 0.84 18.35
CA PHE A 110 3.61 1.02 17.28
C PHE A 110 2.70 -0.19 17.15
N SER A 111 3.26 -1.41 17.15
CA SER A 111 2.46 -2.62 17.07
C SER A 111 1.46 -2.74 18.23
N VAL A 112 1.89 -2.46 19.46
CA VAL A 112 1.00 -2.44 20.64
C VAL A 112 -0.08 -1.39 20.48
N ARG A 113 0.26 -0.17 20.04
CA ARG A 113 -0.70 0.92 19.87
C ARG A 113 -1.71 0.66 18.77
N ASN A 114 -1.29 0.11 17.63
CA ASN A 114 -2.12 -0.12 16.45
C ASN A 114 -2.96 -1.40 16.57
N ASN A 115 -2.30 -2.49 16.95
CA ASN A 115 -2.86 -3.84 16.93
C ASN A 115 -3.29 -4.35 18.31
N GLY A 116 -2.91 -3.67 19.40
CA GLY A 116 -3.09 -4.15 20.77
C GLY A 116 -2.16 -5.33 21.12
N LYS A 117 -1.14 -5.60 20.30
CA LYS A 117 -0.25 -6.77 20.41
C LYS A 117 1.20 -6.38 20.17
N GLY A 118 2.09 -6.89 21.03
CA GLY A 118 3.53 -6.88 20.79
C GLY A 118 3.96 -7.87 19.69
N THR A 119 5.23 -7.88 19.31
CA THR A 119 5.74 -8.69 18.19
C THR A 119 5.45 -10.18 18.37
N ALA A 120 5.71 -10.75 19.57
CA ALA A 120 5.48 -12.17 19.82
C ALA A 120 4.00 -12.56 19.67
N ALA A 121 3.09 -11.80 20.29
CA ALA A 121 1.65 -12.04 20.17
C ALA A 121 1.11 -11.77 18.76
N LEU A 122 1.75 -10.86 18.02
CA LEU A 122 1.42 -10.63 16.61
C LEU A 122 1.85 -11.81 15.74
N LEU A 123 3.05 -12.38 15.96
CA LEU A 123 3.52 -13.59 15.29
C LEU A 123 2.55 -14.76 15.49
N ASP A 124 2.07 -14.99 16.70
CA ASP A 124 1.06 -16.03 16.97
C ASP A 124 -0.26 -15.79 16.21
N ALA A 125 -0.66 -14.52 16.07
CA ALA A 125 -1.83 -14.16 15.28
C ALA A 125 -1.61 -14.35 13.76
N GLN A 126 -0.41 -14.06 13.26
CA GLN A 126 -0.04 -14.30 11.87
C GLN A 126 0.01 -15.81 11.58
N ARG A 127 0.49 -16.62 12.53
CA ARG A 127 0.46 -18.09 12.45
C ARG A 127 -0.96 -18.63 12.32
N ALA A 128 -1.90 -18.13 13.11
CA ALA A 128 -3.30 -18.50 12.97
C ALA A 128 -3.88 -18.07 11.60
N THR A 129 -3.47 -16.90 11.10
CA THR A 129 -3.89 -16.40 9.79
C THR A 129 -3.38 -17.30 8.66
N LEU A 130 -2.11 -17.71 8.71
CA LEU A 130 -1.53 -18.63 7.74
C LEU A 130 -2.17 -20.01 7.77
N ALA A 131 -2.42 -20.57 8.96
CA ALA A 131 -3.14 -21.83 9.10
C ALA A 131 -4.50 -21.78 8.42
N PHE A 132 -5.24 -20.69 8.61
CA PHE A 132 -6.53 -20.48 7.93
C PHE A 132 -6.37 -20.32 6.41
N CYS A 133 -5.35 -19.59 5.94
CA CYS A 133 -5.08 -19.47 4.49
C CYS A 133 -4.81 -20.84 3.85
N VAL A 134 -4.00 -21.68 4.51
CA VAL A 134 -3.71 -23.04 4.05
C VAL A 134 -4.97 -23.92 4.04
N GLU A 135 -5.75 -23.89 5.12
CA GLU A 135 -7.01 -24.65 5.24
C GLU A 135 -8.00 -24.33 4.12
N HIS A 136 -8.09 -23.06 3.73
CA HIS A 136 -9.02 -22.58 2.71
C HIS A 136 -8.40 -22.40 1.32
N ALA A 137 -7.17 -22.89 1.10
CA ALA A 137 -6.44 -22.77 -0.17
C ALA A 137 -6.33 -21.31 -0.69
N ILE A 138 -6.19 -20.35 0.22
CA ILE A 138 -6.05 -18.93 -0.11
C ILE A 138 -4.55 -18.61 -0.27
N PRO A 139 -4.13 -18.07 -1.43
CA PRO A 139 -2.73 -17.76 -1.67
C PRO A 139 -2.28 -16.62 -0.78
N VAL A 140 -1.11 -16.76 -0.15
CA VAL A 140 -0.46 -15.68 0.59
C VAL A 140 0.49 -14.97 -0.36
N THR A 141 0.10 -13.79 -0.81
CA THR A 141 0.75 -13.12 -1.96
C THR A 141 1.76 -12.06 -1.55
N ARG A 142 1.66 -11.55 -0.33
CA ARG A 142 2.47 -10.43 0.14
C ARG A 142 2.82 -10.52 1.62
N GLY A 143 3.95 -9.93 1.96
CA GLY A 143 4.35 -9.65 3.33
C GLY A 143 4.59 -8.16 3.52
N ILE A 144 4.48 -7.65 4.74
CA ILE A 144 4.74 -6.24 5.04
C ILE A 144 5.45 -6.07 6.38
N VAL A 145 6.47 -5.21 6.40
CA VAL A 145 7.06 -4.67 7.63
C VAL A 145 6.69 -3.20 7.75
N THR A 146 5.80 -2.86 8.68
CA THR A 146 5.40 -1.47 8.97
C THR A 146 6.45 -0.78 9.82
N THR A 147 6.47 0.56 9.80
CA THR A 147 7.45 1.40 10.52
C THR A 147 8.91 1.04 10.18
N ALA A 148 9.18 0.56 8.96
CA ALA A 148 10.49 0.04 8.57
C ALA A 148 11.60 1.10 8.59
N PHE A 149 11.23 2.38 8.51
CA PHE A 149 12.18 3.49 8.39
C PHE A 149 12.16 4.45 9.59
N GLY A 150 11.30 4.20 10.58
CA GLY A 150 11.12 5.06 11.74
C GLY A 150 9.75 4.93 12.36
N CYS A 151 9.61 5.45 13.58
CA CYS A 151 8.38 5.43 14.35
C CYS A 151 8.24 6.70 15.19
N ASN A 152 7.05 7.30 15.23
CA ASN A 152 6.77 8.46 16.09
C ASN A 152 6.73 8.12 17.59
N LEU A 153 6.69 6.83 17.97
CA LEU A 153 6.63 6.37 19.36
C LEU A 153 7.99 5.90 19.89
N GLU A 154 8.78 5.21 19.06
CA GLU A 154 10.10 4.66 19.43
C GLU A 154 11.27 5.43 18.81
N GLY A 155 11.02 6.31 17.86
CA GLY A 155 12.04 7.06 17.14
C GLY A 155 12.69 6.22 16.03
N VAL A 156 14.02 6.17 16.07
CA VAL A 156 14.83 5.56 15.01
C VAL A 156 14.68 4.04 15.05
N ILE A 157 14.35 3.46 13.88
CA ILE A 157 14.34 2.01 13.66
C ILE A 157 15.60 1.62 12.91
N SER A 158 16.35 0.68 13.46
CA SER A 158 17.60 0.23 12.84
C SER A 158 17.34 -0.74 11.68
N PRO A 159 18.18 -0.76 10.62
CA PRO A 159 18.09 -1.78 9.57
C PRO A 159 18.15 -3.21 10.12
N ALA A 160 18.91 -3.45 11.19
CA ALA A 160 18.99 -4.75 11.84
C ALA A 160 17.64 -5.22 12.41
N THR A 161 16.86 -4.30 13.00
CA THR A 161 15.50 -4.59 13.47
C THR A 161 14.58 -4.97 12.32
N VAL A 162 14.69 -4.29 11.17
CA VAL A 162 13.91 -4.64 9.98
C VAL A 162 14.28 -6.04 9.48
N VAL A 163 15.58 -6.31 9.34
CA VAL A 163 16.09 -7.64 8.96
C VAL A 163 15.59 -8.73 9.90
N GLU A 164 15.55 -8.48 11.22
CA GLU A 164 14.99 -9.42 12.19
C GLU A 164 13.50 -9.72 11.91
N ARG A 165 12.68 -8.69 11.66
CA ARG A 165 11.25 -8.85 11.33
C ARG A 165 11.05 -9.58 10.02
N VAL A 166 11.87 -9.31 9.00
CA VAL A 166 11.86 -10.08 7.74
C VAL A 166 12.19 -11.53 8.00
N SER A 167 13.23 -11.82 8.79
CA SER A 167 13.61 -13.20 9.15
C SER A 167 12.46 -13.94 9.85
N GLN A 168 11.74 -13.26 10.74
CA GLN A 168 10.60 -13.83 11.46
C GLN A 168 9.42 -14.12 10.52
N LEU A 169 9.11 -13.20 9.59
CA LEU A 169 8.06 -13.42 8.59
C LEU A 169 8.40 -14.56 7.64
N LEU A 170 9.65 -14.63 7.15
CA LEU A 170 10.07 -15.71 6.25
C LEU A 170 10.08 -17.07 6.97
N GLY A 171 10.61 -17.13 8.19
CA GLY A 171 10.56 -18.36 8.99
C GLY A 171 9.12 -18.81 9.24
N LEU A 172 8.22 -17.86 9.51
CA LEU A 172 6.79 -18.15 9.65
C LEU A 172 6.18 -18.71 8.35
N MET A 173 6.56 -18.20 7.18
CA MET A 173 6.12 -18.74 5.88
C MET A 173 6.65 -20.16 5.65
N ASP A 174 7.92 -20.41 5.98
CA ASP A 174 8.58 -21.71 5.85
C ASP A 174 7.90 -22.80 6.70
N GLU A 175 7.42 -22.45 7.90
CA GLU A 175 6.69 -23.37 8.77
C GLU A 175 5.40 -23.93 8.13
N PHE A 176 4.80 -23.20 7.19
CA PHE A 176 3.63 -23.63 6.42
C PHE A 176 3.99 -24.12 5.02
N GLY A 177 5.29 -24.21 4.67
CA GLY A 177 5.75 -24.58 3.33
C GLY A 177 5.36 -23.57 2.25
N LEU A 178 5.15 -22.31 2.63
CA LEU A 178 4.74 -21.24 1.74
C LEU A 178 5.95 -20.41 1.31
N GLN A 179 5.95 -19.93 0.07
CA GLN A 179 6.91 -18.96 -0.41
C GLN A 179 6.28 -17.57 -0.39
N LEU A 180 7.05 -16.56 0.04
CA LEU A 180 6.60 -15.17 0.03
C LEU A 180 6.95 -14.52 -1.32
N PRO A 181 5.97 -14.20 -2.19
CA PRO A 181 6.27 -13.68 -3.53
C PRO A 181 6.89 -12.28 -3.49
N ILE A 182 6.47 -11.44 -2.55
CA ILE A 182 6.96 -10.08 -2.39
C ILE A 182 6.85 -9.61 -0.94
N LEU A 183 7.83 -8.83 -0.49
CA LEU A 183 7.81 -8.17 0.81
C LEU A 183 7.80 -6.64 0.65
N ARG A 184 6.82 -5.98 1.26
CA ARG A 184 6.71 -4.52 1.38
C ARG A 184 7.47 -4.00 2.58
N LEU A 185 8.29 -2.99 2.37
CA LEU A 185 8.87 -2.16 3.43
C LEU A 185 8.08 -0.85 3.49
N ALA A 186 7.39 -0.61 4.59
CA ALA A 186 6.46 0.51 4.70
C ALA A 186 7.00 1.65 5.57
N ASP A 187 7.02 2.84 4.98
CA ASP A 187 7.27 4.11 5.65
C ASP A 187 5.97 4.68 6.24
N THR A 188 5.41 3.94 7.19
CA THR A 188 4.06 4.14 7.75
C THR A 188 3.79 5.54 8.31
N VAL A 189 4.84 6.28 8.67
CA VAL A 189 4.72 7.62 9.28
C VAL A 189 5.53 8.69 8.53
N GLY A 190 6.02 8.39 7.31
CA GLY A 190 6.75 9.33 6.46
C GLY A 190 8.10 9.78 7.06
N TRP A 191 8.87 8.86 7.63
CA TRP A 191 10.19 9.09 8.23
C TRP A 191 11.33 8.90 7.24
N ALA A 192 11.12 8.15 6.16
CA ALA A 192 12.19 7.77 5.28
C ALA A 192 12.77 8.98 4.54
N GLN A 193 14.07 8.90 4.33
CA GLN A 193 14.84 9.72 3.40
C GLN A 193 15.71 8.77 2.55
N PRO A 194 16.26 9.22 1.40
CA PRO A 194 16.87 8.30 0.44
C PRO A 194 17.96 7.38 1.01
N ASN A 195 18.82 7.86 1.93
CA ASN A 195 19.83 7.03 2.57
C ASN A 195 19.22 5.96 3.49
N ALA A 196 18.05 6.21 4.09
CA ALA A 196 17.33 5.21 4.88
C ALA A 196 16.76 4.10 3.97
N ILE A 197 16.21 4.48 2.80
CA ILE A 197 15.80 3.51 1.77
C ILE A 197 17.00 2.63 1.39
N ALA A 198 18.13 3.26 1.02
CA ALA A 198 19.36 2.56 0.65
C ALA A 198 19.85 1.60 1.74
N SER A 199 19.87 2.06 2.99
CA SER A 199 20.36 1.29 4.13
C SER A 199 19.48 0.08 4.45
N VAL A 200 18.16 0.27 4.54
CA VAL A 200 17.23 -0.83 4.90
C VAL A 200 17.10 -1.84 3.77
N VAL A 201 16.89 -1.38 2.52
CA VAL A 201 16.79 -2.26 1.35
C VAL A 201 18.09 -3.03 1.14
N GLY A 202 19.24 -2.37 1.30
CA GLY A 202 20.55 -3.00 1.21
C GLY A 202 20.74 -4.10 2.26
N ALA A 203 20.42 -3.82 3.52
CA ALA A 203 20.55 -4.78 4.61
C ALA A 203 19.66 -6.02 4.42
N VAL A 204 18.43 -5.85 3.93
CA VAL A 204 17.53 -6.99 3.65
C VAL A 204 18.08 -7.82 2.49
N ARG A 205 18.55 -7.19 1.41
CA ARG A 205 19.07 -7.91 0.23
C ARG A 205 20.40 -8.58 0.45
N GLU A 206 21.25 -8.05 1.34
CA GLU A 206 22.50 -8.71 1.73
C GLU A 206 22.23 -10.12 2.28
N ARG A 207 21.11 -10.29 2.99
CA ARG A 207 20.71 -11.59 3.57
C ARG A 207 19.82 -12.42 2.65
N TRP A 208 18.93 -11.78 1.88
CA TRP A 208 18.01 -12.44 0.96
C TRP A 208 18.04 -11.79 -0.43
N PRO A 209 19.06 -12.06 -1.26
CA PRO A 209 19.24 -11.38 -2.54
C PRO A 209 18.14 -11.70 -3.56
N ALA A 210 17.46 -12.84 -3.42
CA ALA A 210 16.37 -13.26 -4.30
C ALA A 210 14.98 -12.80 -3.81
N LEU A 211 14.86 -12.23 -2.61
CA LEU A 211 13.57 -11.77 -2.09
C LEU A 211 13.16 -10.51 -2.86
N ARG A 212 12.03 -10.59 -3.59
CA ARG A 212 11.46 -9.41 -4.24
C ARG A 212 10.95 -8.45 -3.17
N LEU A 213 11.40 -7.20 -3.26
CA LEU A 213 11.01 -6.13 -2.35
C LEU A 213 10.14 -5.10 -3.08
N GLY A 214 9.18 -4.53 -2.38
CA GLY A 214 8.50 -3.31 -2.80
C GLY A 214 8.41 -2.29 -1.68
N LEU A 215 7.99 -1.09 -2.03
CA LEU A 215 7.91 0.03 -1.09
C LEU A 215 6.48 0.53 -0.94
N HIS A 216 6.12 0.86 0.29
CA HIS A 216 4.91 1.60 0.62
C HIS A 216 5.36 2.88 1.30
N LEU A 217 5.22 4.01 0.61
CA LEU A 217 5.83 5.28 1.00
C LEU A 217 4.76 6.30 1.32
N HIS A 218 4.90 6.95 2.47
CA HIS A 218 4.09 8.11 2.81
C HIS A 218 4.84 9.40 2.51
N ASP A 219 4.12 10.43 2.06
CA ASP A 219 4.67 11.74 1.71
C ASP A 219 4.46 12.79 2.81
N THR A 220 4.27 12.35 4.06
CA THR A 220 4.04 13.20 5.25
C THR A 220 5.05 14.34 5.38
N ARG A 221 6.29 14.14 4.92
CA ARG A 221 7.40 15.12 4.98
C ARG A 221 7.97 15.51 3.61
N GLY A 222 7.25 15.21 2.52
CA GLY A 222 7.65 15.59 1.16
C GLY A 222 8.87 14.83 0.62
N THR A 223 9.15 13.64 1.16
CA THR A 223 10.31 12.82 0.77
C THR A 223 9.94 11.59 -0.07
N ALA A 224 8.65 11.29 -0.26
CA ALA A 224 8.22 10.02 -0.87
C ALA A 224 8.72 9.86 -2.31
N MET A 225 8.64 10.91 -3.14
CA MET A 225 9.14 10.84 -4.53
C MET A 225 10.65 10.61 -4.61
N ALA A 226 11.43 11.25 -3.73
CA ALA A 226 12.88 11.03 -3.65
C ALA A 226 13.21 9.60 -3.14
N ASN A 227 12.41 9.10 -2.20
CA ASN A 227 12.51 7.73 -1.70
C ASN A 227 12.14 6.69 -2.77
N ALA A 228 11.12 6.98 -3.59
CA ALA A 228 10.73 6.14 -4.71
C ALA A 228 11.83 6.08 -5.76
N LEU A 229 12.42 7.23 -6.12
CA LEU A 229 13.57 7.27 -7.03
C LEU A 229 14.76 6.45 -6.50
N MET A 230 15.06 6.53 -5.21
CA MET A 230 16.09 5.67 -4.60
C MET A 230 15.72 4.19 -4.71
N GLY A 231 14.46 3.83 -4.43
CA GLY A 231 13.96 2.47 -4.63
C GLY A 231 14.16 1.98 -6.07
N LEU A 232 13.80 2.79 -7.06
CA LEU A 232 14.01 2.50 -8.48
C LEU A 232 15.49 2.32 -8.83
N GLN A 233 16.37 3.16 -8.29
CA GLN A 233 17.83 3.04 -8.47
C GLN A 233 18.40 1.76 -7.85
N MET A 234 17.71 1.22 -6.84
CA MET A 234 17.99 -0.09 -6.28
C MET A 234 17.26 -1.20 -7.04
N GLY A 235 16.53 -0.94 -8.12
CA GLY A 235 15.81 -1.99 -8.86
C GLY A 235 14.56 -2.51 -8.14
N ILE A 236 13.97 -1.73 -7.23
CA ILE A 236 12.60 -1.99 -6.76
C ILE A 236 11.64 -1.60 -7.88
N ASP A 237 10.73 -2.50 -8.23
CA ASP A 237 9.82 -2.38 -9.36
C ASP A 237 8.34 -2.33 -8.95
N THR A 238 8.05 -2.33 -7.65
CA THR A 238 6.67 -2.40 -7.17
C THR A 238 6.46 -1.44 -6.01
N PHE A 239 5.44 -0.59 -6.14
CA PHE A 239 5.13 0.46 -5.19
C PHE A 239 3.64 0.43 -4.83
N ASP A 240 3.33 0.59 -3.55
CA ASP A 240 1.98 0.93 -3.12
C ASP A 240 1.84 2.45 -3.19
N SER A 241 0.75 2.94 -3.79
CA SER A 241 0.48 4.37 -3.98
C SER A 241 -1.02 4.65 -3.84
N ALA A 242 -1.40 5.92 -3.69
CA ALA A 242 -2.82 6.30 -3.66
C ALA A 242 -3.12 7.42 -4.66
N CYS A 243 -4.22 7.26 -5.38
CA CYS A 243 -4.78 8.26 -6.29
C CYS A 243 -4.92 9.61 -5.58
N ALA A 244 -4.45 10.69 -6.22
CA ALA A 244 -4.44 12.04 -5.66
C ALA A 244 -3.64 12.21 -4.35
N GLY A 245 -2.83 11.22 -3.95
CA GLY A 245 -2.12 11.21 -2.67
C GLY A 245 -3.04 11.02 -1.47
N LEU A 246 -4.17 10.32 -1.68
CA LEU A 246 -5.13 9.98 -0.64
C LEU A 246 -4.50 9.19 0.53
N GLY A 247 -5.14 9.32 1.69
CA GLY A 247 -4.88 8.49 2.86
C GLY A 247 -3.96 9.14 3.88
N GLY A 248 -3.21 8.32 4.59
CA GLY A 248 -2.31 8.76 5.65
C GLY A 248 -2.41 7.87 6.88
N CYS A 249 -1.68 8.25 7.91
CA CYS A 249 -1.59 7.48 9.14
C CYS A 249 -2.15 8.31 10.30
N PRO A 250 -3.12 7.79 11.09
CA PRO A 250 -3.63 8.53 12.26
C PRO A 250 -2.54 8.77 13.31
N PHE A 251 -1.48 7.97 13.28
CA PHE A 251 -0.31 8.09 14.14
C PHE A 251 0.79 8.96 13.55
N ALA A 252 0.60 9.53 12.35
CA ALA A 252 1.54 10.49 11.77
C ALA A 252 1.68 11.72 12.67
N GLY A 253 0.65 12.07 13.46
CA GLY A 253 0.69 13.15 14.46
C GLY A 253 0.50 14.55 13.89
N HIS A 254 0.10 14.67 12.62
CA HIS A 254 -0.04 15.93 11.91
C HIS A 254 -1.38 15.94 11.17
N THR A 255 -2.17 16.98 11.35
CA THR A 255 -3.42 17.21 10.61
C THR A 255 -3.10 17.87 9.28
N GLY A 256 -3.50 17.24 8.15
CA GLY A 256 -3.38 17.82 6.81
C GLY A 256 -2.06 17.60 6.06
N ALA A 257 -1.13 16.80 6.60
CA ALA A 257 0.03 16.33 5.83
C ALA A 257 -0.39 15.22 4.85
N ALA A 258 0.22 15.18 3.67
CA ALA A 258 -0.05 14.16 2.66
C ALA A 258 0.19 12.75 3.23
N GLY A 259 -0.69 11.82 2.86
CA GLY A 259 -0.66 10.44 3.32
C GLY A 259 0.30 9.60 2.49
N ASN A 260 -0.25 8.83 1.55
CA ASN A 260 0.51 8.00 0.64
C ASN A 260 1.21 8.81 -0.45
N ILE A 261 2.24 8.23 -1.06
CA ILE A 261 2.77 8.69 -2.34
C ILE A 261 1.66 8.71 -3.40
N CYS A 262 1.60 9.79 -4.16
CA CYS A 262 0.56 10.02 -5.15
C CYS A 262 0.78 9.15 -6.39
N THR A 263 -0.23 8.36 -6.78
CA THR A 263 -0.15 7.40 -7.90
C THR A 263 0.19 8.10 -9.21
N GLU A 264 -0.51 9.19 -9.55
CA GLU A 264 -0.29 9.89 -10.81
C GLU A 264 1.05 10.63 -10.85
N ASP A 265 1.50 11.20 -9.73
CA ASP A 265 2.81 11.85 -9.65
C ASP A 265 3.95 10.83 -9.83
N LEU A 266 3.81 9.64 -9.25
CA LEU A 266 4.76 8.53 -9.41
C LEU A 266 4.75 7.99 -10.85
N ALA A 267 3.56 7.75 -11.41
CA ALA A 267 3.43 7.27 -12.78
C ALA A 267 4.02 8.26 -13.80
N PHE A 268 3.80 9.56 -13.62
CA PHE A 268 4.39 10.60 -14.43
C PHE A 268 5.92 10.59 -14.36
N MET A 269 6.49 10.52 -13.15
CA MET A 269 7.95 10.41 -13.01
C MET A 269 8.49 9.17 -13.74
N CYS A 270 7.84 8.02 -13.61
CA CYS A 270 8.24 6.80 -14.31
C CYS A 270 8.19 6.99 -15.84
N GLU A 271 7.08 7.49 -16.39
CA GLU A 271 6.93 7.73 -17.83
C GLU A 271 8.01 8.67 -18.37
N GLU A 272 8.25 9.79 -17.69
CA GLU A 272 9.28 10.77 -18.07
C GLU A 272 10.71 10.23 -17.95
N MET A 273 10.92 9.23 -17.10
CA MET A 273 12.18 8.51 -16.98
C MET A 273 12.31 7.33 -17.97
N GLY A 274 11.29 7.09 -18.80
CA GLY A 274 11.26 5.97 -19.75
C GLY A 274 11.00 4.61 -19.10
N ILE A 275 10.36 4.59 -17.93
CA ILE A 275 9.95 3.38 -17.20
C ILE A 275 8.47 3.14 -17.47
N ASP A 276 8.15 1.95 -18.01
CA ASP A 276 6.77 1.58 -18.29
C ASP A 276 5.99 1.37 -16.98
N THR A 277 4.75 1.83 -16.94
CA THR A 277 3.80 1.54 -15.86
C THR A 277 2.54 0.85 -16.38
N GLY A 278 2.31 0.88 -17.69
CA GLY A 278 1.05 0.48 -18.32
C GLY A 278 -0.13 1.40 -18.03
N VAL A 279 0.05 2.51 -17.31
CA VAL A 279 -1.06 3.41 -16.97
C VAL A 279 -1.25 4.53 -17.99
N ASP A 280 -2.52 4.88 -18.25
CA ASP A 280 -2.94 6.09 -18.96
C ASP A 280 -2.97 7.27 -17.97
N LEU A 281 -1.98 8.16 -18.09
CA LEU A 281 -1.84 9.32 -17.21
C LEU A 281 -3.02 10.30 -17.30
N GLU A 282 -3.61 10.50 -18.48
CA GLU A 282 -4.74 11.41 -18.63
C GLU A 282 -5.98 10.84 -17.93
N ALA A 283 -6.25 9.54 -18.11
CA ALA A 283 -7.33 8.87 -17.38
C ALA A 283 -7.12 8.89 -15.86
N LEU A 284 -5.86 8.71 -15.41
CA LEU A 284 -5.52 8.74 -13.99
C LEU A 284 -5.65 10.15 -13.39
N ILE A 285 -5.33 11.20 -14.14
CA ILE A 285 -5.57 12.59 -13.75
C ILE A 285 -7.07 12.85 -13.53
N GLU A 286 -7.94 12.33 -14.39
CA GLU A 286 -9.39 12.45 -14.18
C GLU A 286 -9.86 11.68 -12.94
N CYS A 287 -9.27 10.52 -12.66
CA CYS A 287 -9.53 9.78 -11.41
C CYS A 287 -9.11 10.58 -10.18
N ALA A 288 -7.99 11.29 -10.24
CA ALA A 288 -7.50 12.13 -9.14
C ALA A 288 -8.43 13.33 -8.88
N ARG A 289 -8.93 13.98 -9.94
CA ARG A 289 -9.95 15.04 -9.82
C ARG A 289 -11.26 14.51 -9.26
N LEU A 290 -11.68 13.32 -9.69
CA LEU A 290 -12.83 12.62 -9.15
C LEU A 290 -12.66 12.30 -7.65
N ALA A 291 -11.48 11.81 -7.24
CA ALA A 291 -11.19 11.56 -5.84
C ALA A 291 -11.35 12.84 -5.00
N GLU A 292 -10.83 13.97 -5.50
CA GLU A 292 -10.95 15.27 -4.84
C GLU A 292 -12.41 15.76 -4.75
N GLU A 293 -13.20 15.57 -5.81
CA GLU A 293 -14.64 15.85 -5.83
C GLU A 293 -15.37 15.05 -4.74
N ILE A 294 -15.07 13.75 -4.63
CA ILE A 294 -15.73 12.82 -3.70
C ILE A 294 -15.44 13.19 -2.24
N VAL A 295 -14.18 13.47 -1.90
CA VAL A 295 -13.80 13.81 -0.51
C VAL A 295 -14.15 15.25 -0.15
N GLY A 296 -14.38 16.12 -1.14
CA GLY A 296 -14.88 17.47 -0.93
C GLY A 296 -13.87 18.45 -0.34
N HIS A 297 -12.58 18.14 -0.39
CA HIS A 297 -11.50 19.03 0.01
C HIS A 297 -10.28 18.86 -0.91
N PRO A 298 -9.36 19.85 -0.96
CA PRO A 298 -8.17 19.74 -1.79
C PRO A 298 -7.29 18.54 -1.43
N LEU A 299 -6.80 17.83 -2.45
CA LEU A 299 -5.87 16.71 -2.34
C LEU A 299 -4.46 17.10 -2.83
N PRO A 300 -3.39 16.45 -2.33
CA PRO A 300 -2.02 16.91 -2.55
C PRO A 300 -1.43 16.62 -3.93
N GLY A 301 -2.04 15.71 -4.71
CA GLY A 301 -1.57 15.29 -6.05
C GLY A 301 -1.27 16.46 -6.97
N LYS A 302 -0.07 16.50 -7.54
CA LYS A 302 0.42 17.64 -8.33
C LYS A 302 -0.03 17.55 -9.78
N LEU A 303 0.03 16.35 -10.36
CA LEU A 303 -0.23 16.14 -11.78
C LEU A 303 -1.67 16.46 -12.15
N MET A 304 -2.65 16.21 -11.28
CA MET A 304 -4.05 16.57 -11.54
C MET A 304 -4.28 18.08 -11.78
N ARG A 305 -3.34 18.92 -11.31
CA ARG A 305 -3.31 20.38 -11.53
C ARG A 305 -2.44 20.77 -12.72
N ALA A 306 -1.27 20.16 -12.83
CA ALA A 306 -0.27 20.53 -13.83
C ALA A 306 -0.58 19.99 -15.24
N GLY A 307 -1.25 18.84 -15.32
CA GLY A 307 -1.41 18.06 -16.55
C GLY A 307 -0.12 17.39 -17.00
N THR A 308 -0.20 16.58 -18.05
CA THR A 308 0.97 15.94 -18.67
C THR A 308 1.82 16.92 -19.48
N LEU A 309 3.02 16.50 -19.88
CA LEU A 309 3.89 17.27 -20.79
C LEU A 309 3.50 17.15 -22.27
N GLY A 310 2.53 16.30 -22.62
CA GLY A 310 2.15 16.01 -24.01
C GLY A 310 1.81 17.28 -24.80
N ARG A 311 1.10 18.23 -24.18
CA ARG A 311 0.74 19.52 -24.81
C ARG A 311 1.91 20.47 -25.09
N PHE A 312 3.10 20.22 -24.53
CA PHE A 312 4.29 21.06 -24.68
C PHE A 312 5.39 20.42 -25.54
N ARG A 313 5.23 19.15 -25.91
CA ARG A 313 6.15 18.43 -26.80
C ARG A 313 5.72 18.71 -28.24
N HIS A 314 6.55 19.46 -28.97
CA HIS A 314 6.40 19.73 -30.40
C HIS A 314 7.10 18.67 -31.26
#